data_AF-A0AAW2NNR7-F1
#
_entry.id   AF-A0AAW2NNR7-F1
#
_cell.length_a   1.000
_cell.length_b   1.000
_cell.length_c   1.000
_cell.angle_alpha   90.00
_cell.angle_beta   90.00
_cell.angle_gamma   90.00
#
_symmetry.space_group_name_H-M   'P 1'
#
loop_
_entity.id
_entity.type
_entity.pdbx_description
1 polymer ?
#
loop_
_entity_poly.entity_id
_entity_poly.type
_entity_poly.pdbx_seq_one_letter_code
_entity_poly.pdbx_strand_id
1 'polypeptide(L)'
;MYGFCVPAQGKSGGLAVLWVKSVNVQLQSYSQNHIDLSVQLENSQDCWRFTGIYGEPECEKQGGPRRPSWQMQKFRNSLLSCGLSDLGFQGSPFTWTNRHPHPHTVHERLDRACVSQGWSQLFPDASVTHLHVNCSDHKALLVRLEDTPIFSSHRSRPWRFEAAWLHSDQCEQIVAKSWGRCLGPSTLEGVAAHIAACRADLSLWSKTVLKADKGNKNDLKLNFKD
;
A
#
# COMPACT_ATOMS: atom_id res chain seq x y z
N MET A 1 14.78 -6.11 -2.45
CA MET A 1 13.38 -6.18 -2.91
C MET A 1 13.43 -6.72 -4.32
N TYR A 2 12.60 -7.71 -4.65
CA TYR A 2 12.49 -8.32 -5.97
C TYR A 2 11.12 -7.98 -6.59
N GLY A 3 10.99 -8.14 -7.90
CA GLY A 3 9.72 -7.88 -8.56
C GLY A 3 9.65 -8.40 -9.99
N PHE A 4 8.42 -8.55 -10.48
CA PHE A 4 8.09 -8.87 -11.86
C PHE A 4 7.04 -7.89 -12.36
N CYS A 5 7.20 -7.39 -13.58
CA CYS A 5 6.30 -6.41 -14.17
C CYS A 5 5.88 -6.80 -15.59
N VAL A 6 4.59 -6.61 -15.88
CA VAL A 6 4.02 -6.65 -17.24
C VAL A 6 3.78 -5.20 -17.66
N PRO A 7 4.44 -4.71 -18.73
CA PRO A 7 4.31 -3.33 -19.17
C PRO A 7 2.90 -3.06 -19.71
N ALA A 8 2.45 -1.81 -19.52
CA ALA A 8 1.22 -1.30 -20.10
C ALA A 8 1.23 -1.40 -21.64
N GLN A 9 0.07 -1.64 -22.25
CA GLN A 9 -0.13 -1.59 -23.69
C GLN A 9 -1.20 -0.54 -24.05
N GLY A 10 -0.81 0.43 -24.90
CA GLY A 10 -1.70 1.51 -25.31
C GLY A 10 -2.10 2.41 -24.14
N LYS A 11 -3.40 2.45 -23.83
CA LYS A 11 -3.96 3.24 -22.71
C LYS A 11 -4.25 2.41 -21.45
N SER A 12 -3.93 1.11 -21.44
CA SER A 12 -4.12 0.27 -20.25
C SER A 12 -3.09 0.61 -19.17
N GLY A 13 -3.39 0.25 -17.91
CA GLY A 13 -2.34 0.12 -16.90
C GLY A 13 -1.45 -1.10 -17.18
N GLY A 14 -0.33 -1.18 -16.46
CA GLY A 14 0.54 -2.37 -16.42
C GLY A 14 0.37 -3.10 -15.09
N LEU A 15 0.92 -4.31 -14.99
CA LEU A 15 0.92 -5.10 -13.76
C LEU A 15 2.31 -5.13 -13.13
N ALA A 16 2.36 -5.11 -11.80
CA ALA A 16 3.59 -5.32 -11.06
C ALA A 16 3.33 -6.14 -9.80
N VAL A 17 4.20 -7.10 -9.53
CA VAL A 17 4.27 -7.85 -8.27
C VAL A 17 5.65 -7.66 -7.66
N LEU A 18 5.72 -7.40 -6.35
CA LEU A 18 6.94 -7.11 -5.62
C LEU A 18 7.02 -8.00 -4.37
N TRP A 19 8.21 -8.48 -4.02
CA TRP A 19 8.41 -9.32 -2.83
C TRP A 19 9.78 -9.09 -2.16
N VAL A 20 9.93 -9.62 -0.94
CA VAL A 20 11.16 -9.52 -0.13
C VAL A 20 12.05 -10.75 -0.31
N LYS A 21 13.32 -10.66 0.12
CA LYS A 21 14.29 -11.73 -0.14
C LYS A 21 13.93 -13.08 0.51
N SER A 22 13.26 -13.04 1.66
CA SER A 22 12.85 -14.23 2.41
C SER A 22 11.69 -15.01 1.79
N VAL A 23 11.20 -14.57 0.63
CA VAL A 23 10.10 -15.20 -0.11
C VAL A 23 10.64 -15.66 -1.45
N ASN A 24 10.64 -16.98 -1.67
CA ASN A 24 10.96 -17.58 -2.95
C ASN A 24 9.71 -17.53 -3.84
N VAL A 25 9.86 -16.99 -5.05
CA VAL A 25 8.77 -16.79 -6.00
C VAL A 25 9.20 -17.33 -7.36
N GLN A 26 8.39 -18.20 -7.94
CA GLN A 26 8.55 -18.73 -9.28
C GLN A 26 7.39 -18.27 -10.16
N LEU A 27 7.69 -17.58 -11.26
CA LEU A 27 6.69 -17.18 -12.25
C LEU A 27 6.18 -18.40 -13.01
N GLN A 28 4.88 -18.64 -12.98
CA GLN A 28 4.22 -19.74 -13.68
C GLN A 28 3.66 -19.30 -15.03
N SER A 29 2.91 -18.20 -15.06
CA SER A 29 2.37 -17.62 -16.29
C SER A 29 2.06 -16.15 -16.11
N TYR A 30 1.93 -15.41 -17.22
CA TYR A 30 1.46 -14.04 -17.20
C TYR A 30 0.80 -13.66 -18.54
N SER A 31 -0.01 -12.61 -18.51
CA SER A 31 -0.54 -11.91 -19.68
C SER A 31 -0.69 -10.42 -19.35
N GLN A 32 -1.25 -9.64 -20.27
CA GLN A 32 -1.66 -8.26 -19.97
C GLN A 32 -2.71 -8.16 -18.85
N ASN A 33 -3.42 -9.27 -18.60
CA ASN A 33 -4.54 -9.32 -17.68
C ASN A 33 -4.29 -10.24 -16.47
N HIS A 34 -3.11 -10.85 -16.34
CA HIS A 34 -2.81 -11.66 -15.14
C HIS A 34 -1.31 -11.86 -14.91
N ILE A 35 -0.95 -12.13 -13.66
CA ILE A 35 0.36 -12.66 -13.24
C ILE A 35 0.07 -13.83 -12.31
N ASP A 36 0.73 -14.95 -12.54
CA ASP A 36 0.54 -16.18 -11.79
C ASP A 36 1.89 -16.75 -11.33
N LEU A 37 2.01 -17.02 -10.04
CA LEU A 37 3.27 -17.28 -9.33
C LEU A 37 3.10 -18.46 -8.38
N SER A 38 4.13 -19.28 -8.22
CA SER A 38 4.29 -20.17 -7.07
C SER A 38 5.14 -19.47 -6.02
N VAL A 39 4.74 -19.52 -4.76
CA VAL A 39 5.35 -18.82 -3.64
C VAL A 39 5.69 -19.83 -2.56
N GLN A 40 6.92 -19.78 -2.07
CA GLN A 40 7.45 -20.62 -1.00
C GLN A 40 8.24 -19.74 -0.01
N LEU A 41 8.04 -19.96 1.28
CA LEU A 41 8.79 -19.26 2.33
C LEU A 41 10.08 -20.04 2.62
N GLU A 42 11.21 -19.36 2.85
CA GLU A 42 12.53 -20.01 3.06
C GLU A 42 12.54 -21.06 4.18
N ASN A 43 11.62 -20.95 5.16
CA ASN A 43 11.53 -21.85 6.31
C ASN A 43 10.29 -22.76 6.31
N SER A 44 9.53 -22.82 5.22
CA SER A 44 8.37 -23.72 5.12
C SER A 44 8.48 -24.69 3.94
N GLN A 45 8.01 -25.92 4.16
CA GLN A 45 7.79 -26.88 3.07
C GLN A 45 6.56 -26.53 2.24
N ASP A 46 5.70 -25.61 2.73
CA ASP A 46 4.47 -25.23 2.07
C ASP A 46 4.77 -24.31 0.88
N CYS A 47 4.35 -24.77 -0.30
CA CYS A 47 4.35 -24.00 -1.53
C CYS A 47 2.90 -23.72 -1.92
N TRP A 48 2.59 -22.45 -2.19
CA TRP A 48 1.25 -22.03 -2.56
C TRP A 48 1.27 -21.17 -3.82
N ARG A 49 0.11 -21.01 -4.48
CA ARG A 49 0.00 -20.27 -5.75
C ARG A 49 -0.63 -18.91 -5.51
N PHE A 50 -0.04 -17.88 -6.11
CA PHE A 50 -0.56 -16.51 -6.16
C PHE A 50 -0.96 -16.19 -7.60
N THR A 51 -2.19 -15.75 -7.83
CA THR A 51 -2.62 -15.26 -9.13
C THR A 51 -3.24 -13.88 -8.99
N GLY A 52 -2.56 -12.85 -9.53
CA GLY A 52 -3.12 -11.51 -9.68
C GLY A 52 -3.81 -11.40 -11.03
N ILE A 53 -5.06 -10.93 -11.07
CA ILE A 53 -5.82 -10.71 -12.30
C ILE A 53 -6.08 -9.21 -12.46
N TYR A 54 -5.86 -8.69 -13.66
CA TYR A 54 -6.11 -7.33 -14.09
C TYR A 54 -7.16 -7.35 -15.18
N GLY A 55 -8.38 -6.96 -14.85
CA GLY A 55 -9.52 -7.08 -15.74
C GLY A 55 -10.81 -6.60 -15.09
N GLU A 56 -11.81 -6.33 -15.94
CA GLU A 56 -13.03 -5.53 -15.68
C GLU A 56 -13.70 -5.73 -14.30
N PRO A 57 -13.66 -4.69 -13.44
CA PRO A 57 -14.30 -4.71 -12.14
C PRO A 57 -15.75 -4.24 -12.19
N GLU A 58 -16.62 -4.87 -11.40
CA GLU A 58 -18.06 -4.62 -11.44
C GLU A 58 -18.72 -4.63 -10.04
N CYS A 59 -19.99 -4.21 -10.04
CA CYS A 59 -21.03 -4.14 -8.99
C CYS A 59 -20.73 -3.25 -7.79
N GLU A 60 -19.48 -3.21 -7.32
CA GLU A 60 -19.03 -2.36 -6.22
C GLU A 60 -18.57 -1.00 -6.79
N LYS A 61 -19.46 -0.37 -7.57
CA LYS A 61 -19.26 0.92 -8.22
C LYS A 61 -20.17 1.97 -7.60
N GLN A 62 -19.61 3.13 -7.29
CA GLN A 62 -20.33 4.32 -6.89
C GLN A 62 -20.07 5.42 -7.92
N GLY A 63 -21.14 6.05 -8.43
CA GLY A 63 -21.08 7.05 -9.50
C GLY A 63 -20.96 6.44 -10.90
N GLY A 64 -21.13 7.28 -11.93
CA GLY A 64 -21.06 6.88 -13.34
C GLY A 64 -22.14 5.87 -13.79
N PRO A 65 -22.07 5.39 -15.05
CA PRO A 65 -23.03 4.43 -15.59
C PRO A 65 -22.92 3.07 -14.90
N ARG A 66 -24.06 2.43 -14.62
CA ARG A 66 -24.09 1.04 -14.15
C ARG A 66 -23.68 0.12 -15.29
N ARG A 67 -22.77 -0.80 -14.99
CA ARG A 67 -22.43 -1.91 -15.90
C ARG A 67 -23.45 -3.05 -15.75
N PRO A 68 -23.70 -3.83 -16.80
CA PRO A 68 -24.71 -4.88 -16.76
C PRO A 68 -24.24 -6.08 -15.93
N SER A 69 -25.13 -6.63 -15.08
CA SER A 69 -24.81 -7.65 -14.07
C SER A 69 -24.23 -8.98 -14.60
N TRP A 70 -24.33 -9.25 -15.90
CA TRP A 70 -23.82 -10.47 -16.50
C TRP A 70 -22.29 -10.50 -16.57
N GLN A 71 -21.63 -9.34 -16.60
CA GLN A 71 -20.17 -9.26 -16.65
C GLN A 71 -19.56 -9.72 -15.28
N MET A 72 -20.16 -9.37 -14.13
CA MET A 72 -19.76 -9.84 -12.78
C MET A 72 -20.11 -11.31 -12.61
N GLN A 73 -21.22 -11.75 -13.20
CA GLN A 73 -21.55 -13.16 -13.20
C GLN A 73 -20.46 -13.96 -13.92
N LYS A 74 -19.92 -13.48 -15.04
CA LYS A 74 -18.75 -14.11 -15.69
C LYS A 74 -17.53 -14.13 -14.77
N PHE A 75 -17.19 -13.02 -14.12
CA PHE A 75 -16.07 -12.97 -13.16
C PHE A 75 -16.23 -13.98 -12.01
N ARG A 76 -17.39 -14.02 -11.36
CA ARG A 76 -17.70 -14.97 -10.28
C ARG A 76 -17.66 -16.42 -10.77
N ASN A 77 -18.21 -16.68 -11.96
CA ASN A 77 -18.14 -18.01 -12.56
C ASN A 77 -16.69 -18.42 -12.86
N SER A 78 -15.84 -17.49 -13.30
CA SER A 78 -14.41 -17.74 -13.49
C SER A 78 -13.73 -18.11 -12.16
N LEU A 79 -13.94 -17.33 -11.10
CA LEU A 79 -13.39 -17.66 -9.77
C LEU A 79 -13.86 -19.05 -9.30
N LEU A 80 -15.16 -19.33 -9.40
CA LEU A 80 -15.72 -20.64 -9.05
C LEU A 80 -15.11 -21.78 -9.87
N SER A 81 -14.96 -21.60 -11.19
CA SER A 81 -14.34 -22.60 -12.08
C SER A 81 -12.87 -22.85 -11.76
N CYS A 82 -12.18 -21.85 -11.21
CA CYS A 82 -10.80 -21.95 -10.75
C CYS A 82 -10.68 -22.45 -9.29
N GLY A 83 -11.80 -22.70 -8.60
CA GLY A 83 -11.79 -23.07 -7.18
C GLY A 83 -11.25 -21.97 -6.27
N LEU A 84 -11.46 -20.70 -6.65
CA LEU A 84 -11.02 -19.52 -5.92
C LEU A 84 -12.20 -18.80 -5.25
N SER A 85 -11.96 -18.23 -4.08
CA SER A 85 -12.88 -17.35 -3.37
C SER A 85 -12.21 -16.02 -3.02
N ASP A 86 -12.95 -14.92 -3.04
CA ASP A 86 -12.48 -13.62 -2.55
C ASP A 86 -12.27 -13.71 -1.02
N LEU A 87 -11.07 -13.39 -0.53
CA LEU A 87 -10.72 -13.42 0.89
C LEU A 87 -11.44 -12.31 1.69
N GLY A 88 -12.07 -11.37 0.99
CA GLY A 88 -12.67 -10.18 1.59
C GLY A 88 -11.62 -9.14 1.92
N PHE A 89 -12.01 -8.12 2.70
CA PHE A 89 -11.14 -7.00 3.01
C PHE A 89 -11.58 -6.23 4.26
N GLN A 90 -10.65 -5.46 4.79
CA GLN A 90 -10.85 -4.45 5.83
C GLN A 90 -10.54 -3.06 5.27
N GLY A 91 -11.34 -2.08 5.67
CA GLY A 91 -11.18 -0.67 5.28
C GLY A 91 -12.17 -0.24 4.20
N SER A 92 -11.75 0.68 3.34
CA SER A 92 -12.61 1.29 2.33
C SER A 92 -13.10 0.24 1.31
N PRO A 93 -14.37 0.22 0.91
CA PRO A 93 -14.88 -0.74 -0.06
C PRO A 93 -14.34 -0.55 -1.48
N PHE A 94 -13.78 0.61 -1.79
CA PHE A 94 -13.28 0.95 -3.11
C PHE A 94 -11.75 0.94 -3.12
N THR A 95 -11.16 0.39 -4.17
CA THR A 95 -9.71 0.36 -4.36
C THR A 95 -9.25 1.29 -5.47
N TRP A 96 -10.18 1.87 -6.24
CA TRP A 96 -9.86 2.83 -7.29
C TRP A 96 -10.83 4.01 -7.29
N THR A 97 -10.35 5.17 -7.77
CA THR A 97 -11.19 6.31 -8.10
C THR A 97 -10.69 7.04 -9.33
N ASN A 98 -11.61 7.57 -10.15
CA ASN A 98 -11.24 8.40 -11.30
C ASN A 98 -10.71 9.80 -10.90
N ARG A 99 -10.70 10.14 -9.60
CA ARG A 99 -10.24 11.42 -9.03
C ARG A 99 -10.95 12.67 -9.56
N HIS A 100 -12.07 12.51 -10.27
CA HIS A 100 -12.85 13.65 -10.69
C HIS A 100 -13.65 14.23 -9.52
N PRO A 101 -13.89 15.55 -9.49
CA PRO A 101 -14.75 16.17 -8.50
C PRO A 101 -16.22 15.73 -8.70
N HIS A 102 -17.02 15.88 -7.64
CA HIS A 102 -18.44 15.61 -7.68
C HIS A 102 -19.13 16.51 -8.74
N PRO A 103 -20.13 16.02 -9.50
CA PRO A 103 -20.78 14.70 -9.43
C PRO A 103 -20.14 13.61 -10.29
N HIS A 104 -19.02 13.91 -10.95
CA HIS A 104 -18.36 13.00 -11.88
C HIS A 104 -17.42 11.99 -11.21
N THR A 105 -17.30 12.05 -9.87
CA THR A 105 -16.51 11.09 -9.09
C THR A 105 -17.06 9.68 -9.27
N VAL A 106 -16.16 8.77 -9.64
CA VAL A 106 -16.41 7.34 -9.70
C VAL A 106 -15.48 6.64 -8.73
N HIS A 107 -16.02 5.73 -7.95
CA HIS A 107 -15.28 4.80 -7.11
C HIS A 107 -15.63 3.37 -7.49
N GLU A 108 -14.63 2.50 -7.55
CA GLU A 108 -14.81 1.10 -7.91
C GLU A 108 -13.85 0.22 -7.08
N ARG A 109 -14.23 -1.03 -6.83
CA ARG A 109 -13.34 -2.04 -6.24
C ARG A 109 -12.74 -2.92 -7.33
N LEU A 110 -11.50 -2.63 -7.73
CA LEU A 110 -10.81 -3.36 -8.80
C LEU A 110 -9.91 -4.46 -8.26
N ASP A 111 -9.33 -4.22 -7.08
CA ASP A 111 -8.26 -5.04 -6.55
C ASP A 111 -8.86 -6.01 -5.51
N ARG A 112 -8.65 -7.31 -5.70
CA ARG A 112 -9.14 -8.38 -4.80
C ARG A 112 -8.03 -9.40 -4.57
N ALA A 113 -7.95 -9.95 -3.36
CA ALA A 113 -7.16 -11.14 -3.10
C ALA A 113 -8.08 -12.35 -3.13
N CYS A 114 -7.91 -13.22 -4.12
CA CYS A 114 -8.69 -14.45 -4.23
C CYS A 114 -7.79 -15.65 -3.92
N VAL A 115 -8.30 -16.62 -3.16
CA VAL A 115 -7.52 -17.74 -2.62
C VAL A 115 -8.22 -19.06 -2.88
N SER A 116 -7.45 -20.14 -3.00
CA SER A 116 -8.02 -21.49 -3.09
C SER A 116 -8.42 -22.01 -1.71
N GLN A 117 -9.26 -23.05 -1.68
CA GLN A 117 -9.63 -23.71 -0.42
C GLN A 117 -8.40 -24.23 0.35
N GLY A 118 -7.43 -24.85 -0.34
CA GLY A 118 -6.20 -25.33 0.29
C GLY A 118 -5.37 -24.20 0.90
N TRP A 119 -5.29 -23.05 0.21
CA TRP A 119 -4.62 -21.87 0.74
C TRP A 119 -5.31 -21.35 2.01
N SER A 120 -6.65 -21.27 2.00
CA SER A 120 -7.42 -20.83 3.17
C SER A 120 -7.28 -21.77 4.37
N GLN A 121 -6.98 -23.05 4.14
CA GLN A 121 -6.71 -24.01 5.21
C GLN A 121 -5.29 -23.83 5.79
N LEU A 122 -4.31 -23.46 4.96
CA LEU A 122 -2.95 -23.16 5.40
C LEU A 122 -2.88 -21.84 6.19
N PHE A 123 -3.68 -20.85 5.80
CA PHE A 123 -3.70 -19.51 6.40
C PHE A 123 -5.12 -19.10 6.83
N PRO A 124 -5.68 -19.72 7.87
CA PRO A 124 -7.06 -19.49 8.29
C PRO A 124 -7.29 -18.05 8.81
N ASP A 125 -6.25 -17.42 9.36
CA ASP A 125 -6.31 -16.07 9.92
C ASP A 125 -5.88 -14.99 8.92
N ALA A 126 -5.71 -15.36 7.65
CA ALA A 126 -5.27 -14.41 6.65
C ALA A 126 -6.28 -13.28 6.45
N SER A 127 -5.77 -12.06 6.29
CA SER A 127 -6.60 -10.88 6.13
C SER A 127 -6.05 -9.91 5.10
N VAL A 128 -6.96 -9.20 4.42
CA VAL A 128 -6.62 -8.13 3.47
C VAL A 128 -6.97 -6.78 4.09
N THR A 129 -6.06 -5.82 4.01
CA THR A 129 -6.34 -4.41 4.36
C THR A 129 -6.11 -3.51 3.16
N HIS A 130 -7.05 -2.62 2.87
CA HIS A 130 -6.90 -1.58 1.85
C HIS A 130 -6.14 -0.38 2.41
N LEU A 131 -4.93 -0.13 1.89
CA LEU A 131 -4.06 0.96 2.31
C LEU A 131 -4.23 2.17 1.40
N HIS A 132 -4.39 3.35 2.02
CA HIS A 132 -4.39 4.61 1.29
C HIS A 132 -2.98 4.97 0.80
N VAL A 133 -2.87 5.29 -0.49
CA VAL A 133 -1.62 5.75 -1.10
C VAL A 133 -1.87 7.16 -1.64
N ASN A 134 -1.29 8.17 -1.01
CA ASN A 134 -1.62 9.58 -1.25
C ASN A 134 -1.47 10.04 -2.70
N CYS A 135 -0.60 9.39 -3.48
CA CYS A 135 -0.30 9.78 -4.86
C CYS A 135 -0.90 8.82 -5.90
N SER A 136 -1.57 7.73 -5.49
CA SER A 136 -2.19 6.76 -6.42
C SER A 136 -3.71 6.91 -6.45
N ASP A 137 -4.29 6.76 -7.65
CA ASP A 137 -5.73 6.62 -7.84
C ASP A 137 -6.21 5.22 -7.42
N HIS A 138 -5.26 4.30 -7.21
CA HIS A 138 -5.44 3.01 -6.57
C HIS A 138 -5.08 2.99 -5.08
N LYS A 139 -5.68 2.07 -4.34
CA LYS A 139 -5.26 1.64 -3.00
C LYS A 139 -4.39 0.39 -3.11
N ALA A 140 -3.43 0.25 -2.20
CA ALA A 140 -2.65 -0.97 -2.10
C ALA A 140 -3.39 -2.02 -1.26
N LEU A 141 -3.30 -3.29 -1.65
CA LEU A 141 -3.76 -4.42 -0.83
C LEU A 141 -2.61 -4.95 0.02
N LEU A 142 -2.79 -4.97 1.33
CA LEU A 142 -1.88 -5.66 2.25
C LEU A 142 -2.52 -6.98 2.68
N VAL A 143 -1.94 -8.09 2.25
CA VAL A 143 -2.32 -9.45 2.69
C VAL A 143 -1.40 -9.84 3.86
N ARG A 144 -2.00 -10.13 5.01
CA ARG A 144 -1.32 -10.75 6.15
C ARG A 144 -1.70 -12.22 6.20
N LEU A 145 -0.71 -13.10 6.42
CA LEU A 145 -0.88 -14.56 6.42
C LEU A 145 -1.03 -15.15 7.82
N GLU A 146 -0.49 -14.46 8.82
CA GLU A 146 -0.59 -14.83 10.23
C GLU A 146 -0.93 -13.58 11.02
N ASP A 147 -1.84 -13.72 11.99
CA ASP A 147 -1.86 -12.83 13.14
C ASP A 147 -0.76 -13.33 14.08
N THR A 148 0.52 -13.07 13.77
CA THR A 148 1.48 -12.98 14.87
C THR A 148 1.00 -11.79 15.70
N PRO A 149 0.47 -12.00 16.92
CA PRO A 149 0.23 -10.87 17.79
C PRO A 149 1.62 -10.34 18.03
N ILE A 150 1.88 -9.10 17.62
CA ILE A 150 3.06 -8.38 18.05
C ILE A 150 2.88 -8.15 19.56
N PHE A 151 3.00 -9.18 20.40
CA PHE A 151 3.41 -9.00 21.77
C PHE A 151 4.89 -8.65 21.70
N SER A 152 5.14 -7.36 21.50
CA SER A 152 6.38 -6.74 21.94
C SER A 152 6.01 -5.31 22.31
N SER A 153 6.11 -5.05 23.61
CA SER A 153 6.42 -3.77 24.23
C SER A 153 6.71 -2.64 23.24
N HIS A 154 5.94 -1.55 23.31
CA HIS A 154 6.25 -0.32 22.57
C HIS A 154 6.47 -0.51 21.06
N ARG A 155 5.38 -0.63 20.28
CA ARG A 155 5.47 -0.24 18.87
C ARG A 155 5.99 1.19 18.82
N SER A 156 7.27 1.38 18.48
CA SER A 156 7.78 2.70 18.17
C SER A 156 6.94 3.17 16.98
N ARG A 157 6.13 4.21 17.20
CA ARG A 157 5.34 4.82 16.12
C ARG A 157 6.31 5.08 14.96
N PRO A 158 6.04 4.57 13.74
CA PRO A 158 6.92 4.84 12.61
C PRO A 158 7.08 6.35 12.51
N TRP A 159 8.34 6.80 12.41
CA TRP A 159 8.63 8.22 12.36
C TRP A 159 7.98 8.82 11.12
N ARG A 160 7.27 9.93 11.31
CA ARG A 160 6.60 10.67 10.25
C ARG A 160 7.12 12.09 10.27
N PHE A 161 7.36 12.63 9.07
CA PHE A 161 7.48 14.06 8.89
C PHE A 161 6.09 14.68 8.99
N GLU A 162 5.92 15.74 9.78
CA GLU A 162 4.65 16.44 9.89
C GLU A 162 4.63 17.63 8.92
N ALA A 163 3.59 17.74 8.09
CA ALA A 163 3.46 18.81 7.11
C ALA A 163 3.54 20.21 7.77
N ALA A 164 3.08 20.33 9.02
CA ALA A 164 3.17 21.56 9.81
C ALA A 164 4.61 22.08 9.97
N TRP A 165 5.62 21.22 9.91
CA TRP A 165 7.02 21.62 10.05
C TRP A 165 7.50 22.48 8.87
N LEU A 166 6.87 22.37 7.69
CA LEU A 166 7.18 23.19 6.52
C LEU A 166 6.84 24.67 6.71
N HIS A 167 6.00 25.01 7.68
CA HIS A 167 5.66 26.40 8.01
C HIS A 167 6.66 27.05 8.97
N SER A 168 7.70 26.34 9.39
CA SER A 168 8.78 26.88 10.23
C SER A 168 10.07 27.01 9.44
N ASP A 169 10.60 28.23 9.35
CA ASP A 169 11.90 28.51 8.73
C ASP A 169 13.05 27.67 9.35
N GLN A 170 12.88 27.22 10.60
CA GLN A 170 13.85 26.36 11.28
C GLN A 170 13.91 24.94 10.68
N CYS A 171 12.82 24.43 10.13
CA CYS A 171 12.80 23.10 9.52
C CYS A 171 13.75 23.03 8.32
N GLU A 172 13.68 24.02 7.43
CA GLU A 172 14.55 24.11 6.25
C GLU A 172 16.03 24.21 6.66
N GLN A 173 16.34 25.05 7.65
CA GLN A 173 17.71 25.20 8.17
C GLN A 173 18.27 23.90 8.75
N ILE A 174 17.44 23.13 9.47
CA ILE A 174 17.85 21.85 10.06
C ILE A 174 18.13 20.82 8.97
N VAL A 175 17.27 20.72 7.95
CA VAL A 175 17.48 19.81 6.82
C VAL A 175 18.74 20.19 6.07
N ALA A 176 18.93 21.47 5.71
CA ALA A 176 20.12 21.94 5.00
C ALA A 176 21.41 21.67 5.79
N LYS A 177 21.40 21.97 7.10
CA LYS A 177 22.55 21.71 7.98
C LYS A 177 22.85 20.23 8.12
N SER A 178 21.83 19.40 8.31
CA SER A 178 22.01 17.94 8.47
C SER A 178 22.47 17.29 7.17
N TRP A 179 21.97 17.76 6.02
CA TRP A 179 22.39 17.28 4.71
C TRP A 179 23.84 17.68 4.37
N GLY A 180 24.33 18.80 4.89
CA GLY A 180 25.72 19.25 4.70
C GLY A 180 26.77 18.58 5.60
N ARG A 181 26.39 17.73 6.55
CA ARG A 181 27.32 17.10 7.53
C ARG A 181 28.01 15.84 7.03
N CYS A 182 27.55 15.25 5.93
CA CYS A 182 28.11 14.03 5.39
C CYS A 182 28.87 14.35 4.09
N LEU A 183 30.05 13.75 3.91
CA LEU A 183 30.86 13.91 2.71
C LEU A 183 30.14 13.23 1.52
N GLY A 184 29.49 14.03 0.65
CA GLY A 184 29.10 13.72 -0.73
C GLY A 184 28.16 12.51 -0.96
N PRO A 185 27.00 12.68 -1.65
CA PRO A 185 26.09 11.58 -1.96
C PRO A 185 26.55 10.77 -3.18
N SER A 186 27.76 10.20 -3.16
CA SER A 186 28.25 9.38 -4.27
C SER A 186 27.70 7.95 -4.27
N THR A 187 27.03 7.53 -3.19
CA THR A 187 26.44 6.19 -3.05
C THR A 187 25.04 6.22 -2.41
N LEU A 188 24.24 5.18 -2.67
CA LEU A 188 22.92 4.99 -2.04
C LEU A 188 23.03 4.86 -0.50
N GLU A 189 24.12 4.30 0.00
CA GLU A 189 24.44 4.24 1.43
C GLU A 189 24.65 5.65 2.00
N GLY A 190 25.32 6.51 1.25
CA GLY A 190 25.45 7.93 1.58
C GLY A 190 24.09 8.61 1.72
N VAL A 191 23.20 8.46 0.73
CA VAL A 191 21.85 9.04 0.79
C VAL A 191 21.05 8.51 1.99
N ALA A 192 21.12 7.21 2.27
CA ALA A 192 20.46 6.62 3.43
C ALA A 192 20.98 7.20 4.76
N ALA A 193 22.29 7.44 4.87
CA ALA A 193 22.90 8.08 6.03
C ALA A 193 22.43 9.54 6.19
N HIS A 194 22.29 10.30 5.10
CA HIS A 194 21.77 11.68 5.15
C HIS A 194 20.31 11.72 5.61
N ILE A 195 19.47 10.80 5.11
CA ILE A 195 18.07 10.68 5.54
C ILE A 195 18.00 10.34 7.04
N ALA A 196 18.83 9.41 7.51
CA ALA A 196 18.89 9.03 8.91
C ALA A 196 19.33 10.20 9.82
N ALA A 197 20.33 10.97 9.39
CA ALA A 197 20.79 12.16 10.11
C ALA A 197 19.68 13.24 10.19
N CYS A 198 19.02 13.54 9.07
CA CYS A 198 17.92 14.50 9.03
C CYS A 198 16.77 14.09 9.94
N ARG A 199 16.42 12.80 9.91
CA ARG A 199 15.41 12.23 10.81
C ARG A 199 15.78 12.44 12.27
N ALA A 200 17.04 12.21 12.66
CA ALA A 200 17.49 12.38 14.04
C ALA A 200 17.39 13.85 14.47
N ASP A 201 17.88 14.78 13.66
CA ASP A 201 17.88 16.21 13.95
C ASP A 201 16.45 16.79 14.02
N LEU A 202 15.57 16.44 13.06
CA LEU A 202 14.16 16.83 13.09
C LEU A 202 13.40 16.22 14.27
N SER A 203 13.75 14.99 14.68
CA SER A 203 13.16 14.37 15.88
C SER A 203 13.55 15.09 17.16
N LEU A 204 14.77 15.61 17.22
CA LEU A 204 15.25 16.38 18.36
C LEU A 204 14.56 17.74 18.42
N TRP A 205 14.50 18.44 17.28
CA TRP A 205 13.86 19.74 17.16
C TRP A 205 12.35 19.71 17.40
N SER A 206 11.62 18.75 16.83
CA SER A 206 10.19 18.62 17.09
C SER A 206 9.88 18.42 18.58
N LYS A 207 10.73 17.69 19.31
CA LYS A 207 10.59 17.54 20.77
C LYS A 207 10.86 18.83 21.54
N THR A 208 11.68 19.75 21.04
CA THR A 208 11.92 21.05 21.69
C THR A 208 10.79 22.04 21.38
N VAL A 209 10.29 22.06 20.14
CA VAL A 209 9.14 22.90 19.72
C VAL A 209 7.87 22.50 20.46
N LEU A 210 7.54 21.20 20.50
CA LEU A 210 6.35 20.68 21.20
C LEU A 210 6.41 20.83 22.73
N LYS A 211 7.60 21.06 23.30
CA LYS A 211 7.76 21.40 24.73
C LYS A 211 7.57 22.89 25.00
N ALA A 212 7.98 23.76 24.07
CA ALA A 212 7.75 25.20 24.16
C ALA A 212 6.26 25.56 24.03
N ASP A 213 5.49 24.78 23.27
CA ASP A 213 4.09 25.07 22.96
C ASP A 213 3.06 24.52 23.97
N LYS A 214 3.52 24.00 25.12
CA LYS A 214 2.60 23.55 26.20
C LYS A 214 1.83 24.71 26.88
N GLY A 215 2.10 25.95 26.51
CA GLY A 215 1.40 27.14 26.99
C GLY A 215 0.13 27.53 26.23
N ASN A 216 -0.16 26.96 25.04
CA ASN A 216 -1.26 27.49 24.22
C ASN A 216 -2.12 26.42 23.53
N LYS A 217 -2.61 25.44 24.30
CA LYS A 217 -3.40 24.30 23.79
C LYS A 217 -4.83 24.59 23.35
N ASN A 218 -5.29 25.84 23.31
CA ASN A 218 -6.69 26.16 22.97
C ASN A 218 -6.92 26.75 21.56
N ASP A 219 -5.90 27.19 20.83
CA ASP A 219 -6.13 28.02 19.63
C ASP A 219 -5.98 27.34 18.26
N LEU A 220 -5.80 26.01 18.19
CA LEU A 220 -5.63 25.31 16.89
C LEU A 220 -6.77 24.34 16.52
N LYS A 221 -7.97 24.53 17.08
CA LYS A 221 -9.18 23.80 16.65
C LYS A 221 -10.08 24.56 15.68
N LEU A 222 -9.67 25.73 15.20
CA LEU A 222 -10.42 26.49 14.21
C LEU A 222 -9.52 26.72 12.99
N ASN A 223 -9.80 25.95 11.93
CA ASN A 223 -9.60 26.28 10.51
C ASN A 223 -9.21 25.04 9.70
N PHE A 224 -10.12 24.07 9.60
CA PHE A 224 -10.24 23.19 8.44
C PHE A 224 -11.72 22.89 8.19
N LYS A 225 -12.42 23.93 7.75
CA LYS A 225 -13.55 23.81 6.82
C LYS A 225 -13.28 24.86 5.76
N ASP A 226 -12.76 24.42 4.63
CA ASP A 226 -13.30 24.63 3.28
C ASP A 226 -12.51 23.76 2.30
#